data_AF-A0AAX3UCV5-F1
#
_entry.id   AF-A0AAX3UCV5-F1
#
_cell.length_a   1.000
_cell.length_b   1.000
_cell.length_c   1.000
_cell.angle_alpha   90.00
_cell.angle_beta   90.00
_cell.angle_gamma   90.00
#
_symmetry.space_group_name_H-M   'P 1'
#
loop_
_entity.id
_entity.type
_entity.pdbx_description
1 polymer ?
#
loop_
_entity_poly.entity_id
_entity_poly.type
_entity_poly.pdbx_seq_one_letter_code
_entity_poly.pdbx_strand_id
1 'polypeptide(L)'
;MANNEQTPSRPTADFFREALKILYIIDDVPPFIGMGKLFPALTKAPKHFMLDPAIAMSLLDVTKDQLTDFDVSKHVGRINSDMIGQLMESLVYQSLIVYADALGVHLTHFRDSKGRHEIDFILQKGRKVVLFEVKTNPNVKNSYVKHLNWFE
;
A
#
# COMPACT_ATOMS: atom_id res chain seq x y z
N MET A 1 6.70 25.29 -8.47
CA MET A 1 6.84 25.73 -7.06
C MET A 1 7.86 24.84 -6.38
N ALA A 2 8.84 25.45 -5.69
CA ALA A 2 9.98 24.90 -4.94
C ALA A 2 10.46 23.47 -5.28
N ASN A 3 11.48 23.40 -6.15
CA ASN A 3 12.36 22.25 -6.30
C ASN A 3 13.34 22.27 -5.10
N ASN A 4 12.93 21.73 -3.94
CA ASN A 4 13.77 21.72 -2.74
C ASN A 4 14.60 20.43 -2.73
N GLU A 5 15.85 20.50 -3.21
CA GLU A 5 16.75 19.36 -3.37
C GLU A 5 17.26 18.73 -2.05
N GLN A 6 16.85 19.25 -0.90
CA GLN A 6 17.21 18.66 0.40
C GLN A 6 16.12 17.72 0.90
N THR A 7 16.44 16.42 0.89
CA THR A 7 15.62 15.40 1.55
C THR A 7 15.59 15.68 3.06
N PRO A 8 14.42 15.66 3.72
CA PRO A 8 14.33 15.92 5.16
C PRO A 8 15.14 14.89 5.96
N SER A 9 15.65 15.31 7.12
CA SER A 9 16.30 14.39 8.05
C SER A 9 15.33 13.28 8.49
N ARG A 10 15.84 12.10 8.85
CA ARG A 10 15.00 10.99 9.33
C ARG A 10 14.10 11.39 10.51
N PRO A 11 14.59 12.06 11.58
CA PRO A 11 13.73 12.56 12.65
C PRO A 11 12.63 13.50 12.17
N THR A 12 12.94 14.37 11.20
CA THR A 12 11.95 15.29 10.61
C THR A 12 10.87 14.53 9.84
N ALA A 13 11.27 13.55 9.01
CA ALA A 13 10.33 12.72 8.27
C ALA A 13 9.43 11.89 9.20
N ASP A 14 10.01 11.32 10.27
CA ASP A 14 9.26 10.58 11.28
C ASP A 14 8.25 11.49 12.00
N PHE A 15 8.63 12.71 12.36
CA PHE A 15 7.72 13.70 12.98
C PHE A 15 6.52 14.02 12.07
N PHE A 16 6.76 14.30 10.79
CA PHE A 16 5.66 14.55 9.84
C PHE A 16 4.78 13.32 9.66
N ARG A 17 5.37 12.12 9.58
CA ARG A 17 4.59 10.88 9.48
C ARG A 17 3.67 10.70 10.68
N GLU A 18 4.17 10.86 11.90
CA GLU A 18 3.34 10.73 13.10
C GLU A 18 2.23 11.79 13.14
N ALA A 19 2.52 13.03 12.71
CA ALA A 19 1.48 14.06 12.59
C ALA A 19 0.38 13.66 11.59
N LEU A 20 0.75 13.12 10.42
CA LEU A 20 -0.22 12.63 9.43
C LEU A 20 -1.07 11.46 9.95
N LYS A 21 -0.48 10.58 10.77
CA LYS A 21 -1.22 9.47 11.43
C LYS A 21 -2.22 10.00 12.46
N ILE A 22 -1.81 10.94 13.31
CA ILE A 22 -2.69 11.58 14.30
C ILE A 22 -3.85 12.31 13.64
N LEU A 23 -3.61 12.93 12.49
CA LEU A 23 -4.63 13.62 11.69
C LEU A 23 -5.49 12.65 10.87
N TYR A 24 -5.29 11.34 10.96
CA TYR A 24 -6.00 10.33 10.19
C TYR A 24 -5.88 10.54 8.67
N ILE A 25 -4.74 11.06 8.21
CA ILE A 25 -4.44 11.22 6.77
C ILE A 25 -3.82 9.94 6.22
N ILE A 26 -3.01 9.25 7.04
CA ILE A 26 -2.41 7.96 6.69
C ILE A 26 -2.65 6.94 7.81
N ASP A 27 -2.65 5.67 7.44
CA ASP A 27 -2.62 4.55 8.37
C ASP A 27 -1.57 3.51 7.96
N ASP A 28 -1.23 2.61 8.89
CA ASP A 28 -0.17 1.63 8.76
C ASP A 28 -0.74 0.21 8.76
N VAL A 29 -0.36 -0.57 7.76
CA VAL A 29 -0.52 -2.02 7.80
C VAL A 29 0.79 -2.63 8.30
N PRO A 30 0.76 -3.42 9.39
CA PRO A 30 1.96 -4.07 9.91
C PRO A 30 2.44 -5.19 8.99
N PRO A 31 3.74 -5.53 9.02
CA PRO A 31 4.26 -6.68 8.29
C PRO A 31 3.70 -7.97 8.88
N PHE A 32 3.51 -8.97 8.03
CA PHE A 32 3.09 -10.31 8.41
C PHE A 32 4.17 -10.99 9.26
N ILE A 33 3.77 -11.47 10.43
CA ILE A 33 4.63 -12.23 11.34
C ILE A 33 4.25 -13.70 11.19
N GLY A 34 5.03 -14.43 10.40
CA GLY A 34 4.74 -15.83 10.07
C GLY A 34 4.64 -16.73 11.31
N MET A 35 3.49 -17.40 11.47
CA MET A 35 3.36 -18.52 12.42
C MET A 35 3.89 -19.80 11.77
N GLY A 36 5.11 -20.22 12.16
CA GLY A 36 5.66 -21.54 11.84
C GLY A 36 6.44 -21.66 10.51
N LYS A 37 6.24 -20.76 9.53
CA LYS A 37 7.17 -20.60 8.40
C LYS A 37 8.24 -19.56 8.82
N LEU A 38 9.48 -20.00 9.04
CA LEU A 38 10.63 -19.11 9.21
C LEU A 38 10.87 -18.42 7.86
N PHE A 39 10.45 -17.17 7.73
CA PHE A 39 10.90 -16.28 6.66
C PHE A 39 12.06 -15.45 7.21
N PRO A 40 13.32 -15.92 7.09
CA PRO A 40 14.48 -15.29 7.74
C PRO A 40 14.77 -13.87 7.24
N ALA A 41 14.11 -13.45 6.18
CA ALA A 41 14.37 -12.24 5.43
C ALA A 41 13.06 -11.45 5.21
N LEU A 42 12.28 -11.21 6.26
CA LEU A 42 11.07 -10.38 6.19
C LEU A 42 11.42 -8.89 6.37
N THR A 43 10.84 -8.04 5.53
CA THR A 43 10.83 -6.59 5.77
C THR A 43 9.95 -6.30 6.98
N LYS A 44 10.49 -5.59 7.97
CA LYS A 44 9.80 -5.26 9.22
C LYS A 44 9.10 -3.90 9.20
N ALA A 45 9.27 -3.13 8.14
CA ALA A 45 8.64 -1.83 8.03
C ALA A 45 7.13 -1.99 7.76
N PRO A 46 6.27 -1.18 8.41
CA PRO A 46 4.87 -1.09 8.02
C PRO A 46 4.74 -0.53 6.61
N LYS A 47 3.63 -0.85 5.95
CA LYS A 47 3.23 -0.22 4.68
C LYS A 47 2.23 0.87 5.01
N HIS A 48 2.48 2.08 4.50
CA HIS A 48 1.65 3.26 4.77
C HIS A 48 0.60 3.41 3.66
N PHE A 49 -0.64 3.66 4.05
CA PHE A 49 -1.76 3.88 3.13
C PHE A 49 -2.40 5.23 3.39
N MET A 50 -2.91 5.85 2.32
CA MET A 50 -3.71 7.06 2.49
C MET A 50 -5.11 6.68 2.93
N LEU A 51 -5.62 7.38 3.93
CA LEU A 51 -6.97 7.14 4.44
C LEU A 51 -8.06 7.71 3.52
N ASP A 52 -7.70 8.58 2.58
CA ASP A 52 -8.56 9.01 1.48
C ASP A 52 -7.72 9.30 0.23
N PRO A 53 -7.66 8.37 -0.74
CA PRO A 53 -6.97 8.59 -2.01
C PRO A 53 -7.50 9.78 -2.81
N ALA A 54 -8.77 10.17 -2.63
CA ALA A 54 -9.37 11.29 -3.35
C ALA A 54 -8.79 12.63 -2.89
N ILE A 55 -8.42 12.77 -1.60
CA ILE A 55 -7.71 13.95 -1.10
C ILE A 55 -6.36 14.10 -1.82
N ALA A 56 -5.61 13.00 -1.97
CA ALA A 56 -4.34 12.99 -2.70
C ALA A 56 -4.53 13.48 -4.14
N MET A 57 -5.53 12.95 -4.83
CA MET A 57 -5.86 13.32 -6.20
C MET A 57 -6.26 14.80 -6.30
N SER A 58 -7.09 15.27 -5.37
CA SER A 58 -7.52 16.67 -5.35
C SER A 58 -6.36 17.63 -5.09
N LEU A 59 -5.42 17.28 -4.20
CA LEU A 59 -4.25 18.12 -3.91
C LEU A 59 -3.23 18.15 -5.04
N LEU A 60 -3.24 17.13 -5.90
CA LEU A 60 -2.38 17.02 -7.08
C LEU A 60 -3.05 17.56 -8.35
N ASP A 61 -4.21 18.21 -8.23
CA ASP A 61 -5.04 18.72 -9.33
C ASP A 61 -5.33 17.65 -10.40
N VAL A 62 -5.50 16.39 -9.97
CA VAL A 62 -5.84 15.28 -10.88
C VAL A 62 -7.34 15.29 -11.17
N THR A 63 -7.70 15.37 -12.45
CA THR A 63 -9.11 15.40 -12.88
C THR A 63 -9.68 13.99 -13.08
N LYS A 64 -11.01 13.90 -13.06
CA LYS A 64 -11.72 12.65 -13.36
C LYS A 64 -11.38 12.09 -14.74
N ASP A 65 -11.28 12.96 -15.75
CA ASP A 65 -11.01 12.53 -17.13
C ASP A 65 -9.60 11.93 -17.22
N GLN A 66 -8.61 12.56 -16.56
CA GLN A 66 -7.25 12.03 -16.45
C GLN A 66 -7.19 10.65 -15.77
N LEU A 67 -8.02 10.41 -14.76
CA LEU A 67 -8.13 9.09 -14.13
C LEU A 67 -8.79 8.06 -15.05
N THR A 68 -9.83 8.47 -15.78
CA THR A 68 -10.62 7.57 -16.64
C THR A 68 -9.79 7.12 -17.86
N ASP A 69 -9.03 8.05 -18.44
CA ASP A 69 -8.18 7.78 -19.60
C ASP A 69 -6.80 7.22 -19.20
N PHE A 70 -6.56 7.04 -17.88
CA PHE A 70 -5.26 6.70 -17.31
C PHE A 70 -4.12 7.65 -17.78
N ASP A 71 -4.48 8.90 -18.12
CA ASP A 71 -3.59 9.97 -18.56
C ASP A 71 -3.39 11.00 -17.46
N VAL A 72 -2.79 10.56 -16.35
CA VAL A 72 -2.43 11.47 -15.25
C VAL A 72 -1.09 12.13 -15.58
N SER A 73 -1.17 13.42 -15.89
CA SER A 73 -0.02 14.28 -16.20
C SER A 73 1.06 14.19 -15.13
N LYS A 74 2.34 14.04 -15.54
CA LYS A 74 3.52 13.93 -14.66
C LYS A 74 3.87 15.21 -13.86
N HIS A 75 2.92 16.11 -13.62
CA HIS A 75 3.20 17.52 -13.38
C HIS A 75 3.36 17.95 -11.91
N VAL A 76 3.41 17.02 -10.95
CA VAL A 76 3.82 17.31 -9.56
C VAL A 76 4.68 16.16 -9.02
N GLY A 77 6.00 16.23 -9.26
CA GLY A 77 6.88 15.10 -8.96
C GLY A 77 6.61 13.86 -9.82
N ARG A 78 7.17 12.70 -9.46
CA ARG A 78 6.91 11.43 -10.16
C ARG A 78 5.50 10.93 -9.83
N ILE A 79 4.45 11.61 -10.29
CA ILE A 79 3.17 10.95 -10.53
C ILE A 79 3.43 10.00 -11.70
N ASN A 80 3.67 8.74 -11.37
CA ASN A 80 3.87 7.67 -12.32
C ASN A 80 2.77 6.61 -12.12
N SER A 81 2.75 5.60 -12.99
CA SER A 81 1.85 4.44 -12.87
C SER A 81 1.86 3.81 -11.47
N ASP A 82 2.98 3.91 -10.76
CA ASP A 82 3.14 3.31 -9.43
C ASP A 82 2.30 4.06 -8.37
N MET A 83 2.16 5.38 -8.50
CA MET A 83 1.33 6.18 -7.59
C MET A 83 -0.16 5.82 -7.72
N ILE A 84 -0.68 5.67 -8.93
CA ILE A 84 -2.07 5.22 -9.15
C ILE A 84 -2.27 3.82 -8.57
N GLY A 85 -1.29 2.94 -8.75
CA GLY A 85 -1.27 1.61 -8.10
C GLY A 85 -1.40 1.71 -6.58
N GLN A 86 -0.55 2.53 -5.94
CA GLN A 86 -0.55 2.74 -4.48
C GLN A 86 -1.86 3.36 -3.95
N LEU A 87 -2.49 4.25 -4.72
CA LEU A 87 -3.78 4.84 -4.35
C LEU A 87 -4.92 3.84 -4.48
N MET A 88 -4.88 2.98 -5.49
CA MET A 88 -5.82 1.86 -5.61
C MET A 88 -5.61 0.83 -4.50
N GLU A 89 -4.38 0.54 -4.10
CA GLU A 89 -4.12 -0.27 -2.91
C GLU A 89 -4.68 0.39 -1.64
N SER A 90 -4.54 1.71 -1.51
CA SER A 90 -5.10 2.49 -0.39
C SER A 90 -6.64 2.42 -0.35
N LEU A 91 -7.30 2.49 -1.52
CA LEU A 91 -8.75 2.31 -1.64
C LEU A 91 -9.20 0.89 -1.24
N VAL A 92 -8.44 -0.13 -1.65
CA VAL A 92 -8.70 -1.52 -1.24
C VAL A 92 -8.49 -1.69 0.26
N TYR A 93 -7.43 -1.09 0.82
CA TYR A 93 -7.16 -1.09 2.25
C TYR A 93 -8.34 -0.55 3.08
N GLN A 94 -8.94 0.59 2.69
CA GLN A 94 -10.11 1.15 3.37
C GLN A 94 -11.27 0.16 3.50
N SER A 95 -11.47 -0.70 2.49
CA SER A 95 -12.48 -1.75 2.56
C SER A 95 -12.03 -2.91 3.45
N LEU A 96 -10.79 -3.36 3.29
CA LEU A 96 -10.25 -4.51 4.01
C LEU A 96 -10.16 -4.26 5.52
N ILE A 97 -9.79 -3.06 5.96
CA ILE A 97 -9.66 -2.76 7.40
C ILE A 97 -11.02 -2.86 8.11
N VAL A 98 -12.09 -2.38 7.48
CA VAL A 98 -13.46 -2.50 8.02
C VAL A 98 -13.87 -3.96 8.15
N TYR A 99 -13.59 -4.79 7.14
CA TYR A 99 -13.86 -6.23 7.22
C TYR A 99 -12.97 -6.94 8.24
N ALA A 100 -11.72 -6.51 8.38
CA ALA A 100 -10.77 -7.07 9.32
C ALA A 100 -11.27 -6.89 10.77
N ASP A 101 -11.65 -5.65 11.10
CA ASP A 101 -12.18 -5.29 12.41
C ASP A 101 -13.50 -6.02 12.70
N ALA A 102 -14.45 -6.01 11.74
CA ALA A 102 -15.74 -6.66 11.91
C ALA A 102 -15.64 -8.17 12.15
N LEU A 103 -14.64 -8.84 11.55
CA LEU A 103 -14.43 -10.29 11.66
C LEU A 103 -13.44 -10.68 12.75
N GLY A 104 -12.80 -9.70 13.41
CA GLY A 104 -11.73 -9.91 14.37
C GLY A 104 -10.54 -10.67 13.78
N VAL A 105 -10.09 -10.26 12.59
CA VAL A 105 -8.95 -10.86 11.88
C VAL A 105 -7.84 -9.82 11.71
N HIS A 106 -6.60 -10.29 11.62
CA HIS A 106 -5.45 -9.41 11.45
C HIS A 106 -5.24 -9.08 9.98
N LEU A 107 -5.14 -7.79 9.66
CA LEU A 107 -4.70 -7.28 8.36
C LEU A 107 -3.21 -6.98 8.41
N THR A 108 -2.45 -7.58 7.50
CA THR A 108 -0.99 -7.43 7.41
C THR A 108 -0.56 -7.37 5.94
N HIS A 109 0.71 -7.05 5.66
CA HIS A 109 1.33 -7.16 4.33
C HIS A 109 2.55 -8.08 4.36
N PHE A 110 3.01 -8.58 3.22
CA PHE A 110 4.24 -9.35 3.16
C PHE A 110 5.20 -8.77 2.12
N ARG A 111 6.46 -8.58 2.52
CA ARG A 111 7.55 -8.29 1.60
C ARG A 111 8.84 -8.93 2.10
N ASP A 112 9.51 -9.69 1.26
CA ASP A 112 10.85 -10.18 1.59
C ASP A 112 11.90 -9.05 1.48
N SER A 113 12.99 -9.13 2.24
CA SER A 113 14.01 -8.06 2.33
C SER A 113 14.84 -7.92 1.05
N LYS A 114 14.72 -8.90 0.13
CA LYS A 114 15.37 -8.89 -1.18
C LYS A 114 14.41 -8.41 -2.30
N GLY A 115 13.16 -8.06 -1.96
CA GLY A 115 12.12 -7.67 -2.90
C GLY A 115 11.68 -8.76 -3.89
N ARG A 116 11.95 -10.04 -3.62
CA ARG A 116 11.63 -11.16 -4.53
C ARG A 116 10.18 -11.59 -4.47
N HIS A 117 9.56 -11.44 -3.30
CA HIS A 117 8.19 -11.83 -3.04
C HIS A 117 7.50 -10.71 -2.26
N GLU A 118 6.30 -10.37 -2.72
CA GLU A 118 5.46 -9.32 -2.17
C GLU A 118 4.01 -9.77 -2.27
N ILE A 119 3.24 -9.54 -1.20
CA ILE A 119 1.79 -9.75 -1.11
C ILE A 119 1.22 -8.50 -0.49
N ASP A 120 0.31 -7.84 -1.21
CA ASP A 120 -0.21 -6.53 -0.83
C ASP A 120 -0.95 -6.57 0.51
N PHE A 121 -1.84 -7.54 0.67
CA PHE A 121 -2.57 -7.74 1.94
C PHE A 121 -2.76 -9.21 2.28
N ILE A 122 -2.76 -9.49 3.58
CA ILE A 122 -3.03 -10.79 4.17
C ILE A 122 -4.02 -10.58 5.32
N LEU A 123 -5.19 -11.19 5.20
CA LEU A 123 -6.14 -11.34 6.31
C LEU A 123 -5.87 -12.67 7.01
N GLN A 124 -5.72 -12.64 8.34
CA GLN A 124 -5.37 -13.82 9.12
C GLN A 124 -6.29 -14.03 10.32
N LYS A 125 -6.81 -15.26 10.45
CA LYS A 125 -7.50 -15.75 11.66
C LYS A 125 -6.92 -17.09 12.11
N GLY A 126 -6.08 -17.07 13.14
CA GLY A 126 -5.34 -18.25 13.58
C GLY A 126 -4.45 -18.78 12.44
N ARG A 127 -4.70 -20.01 11.99
CA ARG A 127 -3.97 -20.65 10.87
C ARG A 127 -4.57 -20.39 9.49
N LYS A 128 -5.75 -19.77 9.42
CA LYS A 128 -6.41 -19.45 8.15
C LYS A 128 -5.91 -18.10 7.66
N VAL A 129 -5.53 -18.05 6.39
CA VAL A 129 -5.08 -16.83 5.72
C VAL A 129 -5.85 -16.64 4.41
N VAL A 130 -6.10 -15.39 4.05
CA VAL A 130 -6.58 -14.98 2.73
C VAL A 130 -5.60 -13.94 2.20
N LEU A 131 -5.08 -14.18 1.00
CA LEU A 131 -4.08 -13.33 0.36
C LEU A 131 -4.75 -12.47 -0.71
N PHE A 132 -4.34 -11.20 -0.80
CA PHE A 132 -4.84 -10.25 -1.78
C PHE A 132 -3.68 -9.67 -2.57
N GLU A 133 -3.87 -9.58 -3.88
CA GLU A 133 -3.02 -8.85 -4.82
C GLU A 133 -3.88 -7.77 -5.48
N VAL A 134 -3.41 -6.54 -5.51
CA VAL A 134 -4.12 -5.43 -6.14
C VAL A 134 -3.47 -5.09 -7.49
N LYS A 135 -4.30 -4.94 -8.51
CA LYS A 135 -3.88 -4.55 -9.86
C LYS A 135 -4.85 -3.54 -10.43
N THR A 136 -4.30 -2.51 -11.07
CA THR A 136 -5.05 -1.49 -11.80
C THR A 136 -5.27 -1.86 -13.26
N ASN A 137 -4.48 -2.81 -13.78
CA ASN A 137 -4.63 -3.29 -15.14
C ASN A 137 -5.84 -4.25 -15.24
N PRO A 138 -6.86 -3.95 -16.07
CA PRO A 138 -8.02 -4.80 -16.23
C PRO A 138 -7.70 -6.14 -16.94
N ASN A 139 -6.59 -6.20 -17.69
CA ASN A 139 -6.15 -7.41 -18.37
C ASN A 139 -5.37 -8.31 -17.41
N VAL A 140 -6.10 -9.18 -16.71
CA VAL A 140 -5.54 -10.13 -15.73
C VAL A 140 -4.55 -11.10 -16.40
N LYS A 141 -3.39 -11.30 -15.77
CA LYS A 141 -2.35 -12.24 -16.21
C LYS A 141 -1.99 -13.19 -15.08
N ASN A 142 -1.71 -14.46 -15.41
CA ASN A 142 -1.23 -15.45 -14.44
C ASN A 142 0.03 -14.98 -13.69
N SER A 143 0.88 -14.18 -14.33
CA SER A 143 2.07 -13.60 -13.70
C SER A 143 1.77 -12.67 -12.52
N TYR A 144 0.54 -12.15 -12.39
CA TYR A 144 0.17 -11.26 -11.29
C TYR A 144 -0.01 -12.00 -9.97
N VAL A 145 -0.46 -13.26 -10.00
CA VAL A 145 -0.68 -14.05 -8.78
C VAL A 145 0.49 -14.97 -8.44
N LYS A 146 1.62 -14.87 -9.16
CA LYS A 146 2.78 -15.75 -8.97
C LYS A 146 3.34 -15.71 -7.53
N HIS A 147 3.23 -14.57 -6.85
CA HIS A 147 3.67 -14.42 -5.46
C HIS A 147 2.68 -15.05 -4.48
N LEU A 148 1.37 -14.97 -4.78
CA LEU A 148 0.34 -15.65 -3.98
C LEU A 148 0.53 -17.17 -4.05
N ASN A 149 0.74 -17.71 -5.26
CA ASN A 149 0.97 -19.14 -5.49
C ASN A 149 2.28 -19.66 -4.85
N TRP A 150 3.27 -18.79 -4.65
CA TRP A 150 4.50 -19.15 -3.94
C TRP A 150 4.29 -19.28 -2.43
N PHE A 151 3.32 -18.57 -1.87
CA PHE A 151 3.10 -18.51 -0.43
C PHE A 151 2.40 -19.76 0.14
N GLU A 152 1.65 -20.48 -0.69
CA GLU A 152 1.03 -21.78 -0.37
C GLU A 152 2.06 -22.75 0.24
#